data_AF-A0A2S2N8A5-F1
#
_entry.id   AF-A0A2S2N8A5-F1
#
_cell.length_a   1.000
_cell.length_b   1.000
_cell.length_c   1.000
_cell.angle_alpha   90.00
_cell.angle_beta   90.00
_cell.angle_gamma   90.00
#
_symmetry.space_group_name_H-M   'P 1'
#
loop_
_entity.id
_entity.type
_entity.pdbx_description
1 polymer ?
#
loop_
_entity_poly.entity_id
_entity_poly.type
_entity_poly.pdbx_seq_one_letter_code
_entity_poly.pdbx_strand_id
1 'polypeptide(L)'
;ECDDQQQTTISTDNVTVKLENENTEATSEVGTITYELDENECIDEDLPEGWIKCKHDSGMPVYLNEEMKVCSFSKPYFLGVNSLKNHKIPVANIPCLDYKLKLEKTNKESNGELNKCPVTLSHEQYREYCSKIFKFKNIKFMRFSSWDKRREYIRMVKADRRRKDLPKLKDKSHLMSFPVQEPDVKSDCNTSNPDDQWTINLNGKSYVSILHEYIQRVLKTQPSYEFKELENARYPYLATVILDGMQYGIGIGSSKKTS
;
A
#
# COMPACT_ATOMS: atom_id res chain seq x y z
N GLU A 1 -2.82 -16.42 24.21
CA GLU A 1 -2.17 -16.05 22.95
C GLU A 1 -3.05 -16.49 21.80
N CYS A 2 -3.93 -15.60 21.32
CA CYS A 2 -4.81 -15.88 20.20
C CYS A 2 -5.11 -14.57 19.46
N ASP A 3 -4.73 -14.56 18.19
CA ASP A 3 -5.36 -13.86 17.06
C ASP A 3 -5.43 -12.32 17.04
N ASP A 4 -4.30 -11.70 16.70
CA ASP A 4 -4.26 -10.43 15.98
C ASP A 4 -4.69 -10.63 14.51
N GLN A 5 -6.00 -10.75 14.23
CA GLN A 5 -6.53 -10.57 12.88
C GLN A 5 -6.68 -9.08 12.54
N GLN A 6 -5.55 -8.38 12.43
CA GLN A 6 -5.53 -7.05 11.83
C GLN A 6 -5.75 -7.18 10.32
N GLN A 7 -7.00 -7.01 9.88
CA GLN A 7 -7.31 -6.70 8.48
C GLN A 7 -6.73 -5.32 8.15
N THR A 8 -5.45 -5.29 7.80
CA THR A 8 -4.77 -4.10 7.30
C THR A 8 -5.29 -3.80 5.89
N THR A 9 -6.29 -2.92 5.86
CA THR A 9 -6.78 -2.25 4.65
C THR A 9 -5.69 -1.30 4.15
N ILE A 10 -5.11 -1.59 2.99
CA ILE A 10 -4.26 -0.62 2.31
C ILE A 10 -5.22 0.39 1.67
N SER A 11 -5.39 1.55 2.30
CA SER A 11 -5.99 2.72 1.68
C SER A 11 -5.09 3.16 0.54
N THR A 12 -5.47 2.81 -0.69
CA THR A 12 -4.92 3.48 -1.86
C THR A 12 -5.71 4.75 -2.06
N ASP A 13 -5.09 5.89 -1.74
CA ASP A 13 -5.59 7.21 -2.09
C ASP A 13 -5.91 7.28 -3.58
N ASN A 14 -6.94 8.08 -3.85
CA ASN A 14 -7.62 8.24 -5.13
C ASN A 14 -6.67 8.25 -6.34
N VAL A 15 -6.57 7.11 -7.03
CA VAL A 15 -6.19 7.08 -8.44
C VAL A 15 -7.21 6.21 -9.15
N THR A 16 -8.10 6.85 -9.91
CA THR A 16 -8.89 6.19 -10.94
C THR A 16 -7.93 5.69 -12.01
N VAL A 17 -7.32 4.53 -11.79
CA VAL A 17 -6.64 3.80 -12.84
C VAL A 17 -7.74 3.20 -13.70
N LYS A 18 -7.97 3.78 -14.88
CA LYS A 18 -8.67 3.09 -15.96
C LYS A 18 -7.89 1.81 -16.24
N LEU A 19 -8.42 0.68 -15.78
CA LEU A 19 -7.92 -0.64 -16.16
C LEU A 19 -8.46 -0.97 -17.54
N GLU A 20 -7.83 -0.39 -18.56
CA GLU A 20 -7.71 -1.03 -19.86
C GLU A 20 -6.40 -1.82 -19.81
N ASN A 21 -6.49 -3.12 -19.50
CA ASN A 21 -5.51 -4.10 -19.93
C ASN A 21 -6.16 -5.47 -19.86
N GLU A 22 -6.39 -6.01 -21.05
CA GLU A 22 -6.81 -7.38 -21.30
C GLU A 22 -5.72 -8.36 -20.83
N ASN A 23 -6.18 -9.53 -20.37
CA ASN A 23 -5.42 -10.74 -20.10
C ASN A 23 -4.53 -10.75 -18.84
N THR A 24 -5.12 -11.21 -17.74
CA THR A 24 -4.60 -12.36 -16.99
C THR A 24 -5.73 -12.95 -16.14
N GLU A 25 -6.17 -14.15 -16.52
CA GLU A 25 -7.05 -15.00 -15.72
C GLU A 25 -6.33 -15.40 -14.43
N ALA A 26 -6.49 -14.59 -13.39
CA ALA A 26 -6.30 -15.02 -12.02
C ALA A 26 -7.65 -14.86 -11.33
N THR A 27 -8.22 -15.97 -10.87
CA THR A 27 -9.47 -16.04 -10.12
C THR A 27 -9.34 -15.29 -8.79
N SER A 28 -9.48 -13.97 -8.86
CA SER A 28 -9.62 -13.08 -7.72
C SER A 28 -10.98 -12.43 -7.80
N GLU A 29 -11.88 -12.83 -6.91
CA GLU A 29 -13.18 -12.18 -6.77
C GLU A 29 -12.94 -10.70 -6.41
N VAL A 30 -13.48 -9.79 -7.22
CA VAL A 30 -13.43 -8.36 -6.94
C VAL A 30 -14.48 -8.07 -5.86
N GLY A 31 -14.01 -7.87 -4.63
CA GLY A 31 -14.87 -7.43 -3.53
C GLY A 31 -15.20 -5.94 -3.66
N THR A 32 -16.39 -5.56 -3.22
CA THR A 32 -16.79 -4.15 -3.08
C THR A 32 -17.19 -3.88 -1.64
N ILE A 33 -16.60 -2.86 -1.02
CA ILE A 33 -17.04 -2.34 0.28
C ILE A 33 -17.57 -0.92 0.07
N THR A 34 -18.76 -0.67 0.60
CA THR A 34 -19.41 0.63 0.59
C THR A 34 -19.21 1.31 1.94
N TYR A 35 -18.85 2.59 1.94
CA TYR A 35 -18.69 3.39 3.16
C TYR A 35 -19.13 4.83 2.88
N GLU A 36 -19.64 5.49 3.91
CA GLU A 36 -19.98 6.91 3.86
C GLU A 36 -18.73 7.75 3.55
N LEU A 37 -18.87 8.70 2.63
CA LEU A 37 -17.87 9.72 2.32
C LEU A 37 -17.99 10.83 3.36
N ASP A 38 -17.27 10.69 4.47
CA ASP A 38 -17.11 11.77 5.44
C ASP A 38 -15.87 12.58 5.06
N GLU A 39 -16.05 13.84 4.64
CA GLU A 39 -14.96 14.77 4.30
C GLU A 39 -14.20 15.24 5.54
N ASN A 40 -14.81 15.06 6.71
CA ASN A 40 -14.16 15.21 8.00
C ASN A 40 -13.85 13.80 8.50
N GLU A 41 -12.59 13.37 8.42
CA GLU A 41 -12.13 12.21 9.20
C GLU A 41 -12.34 12.57 10.68
N CYS A 42 -13.53 12.30 11.21
CA CYS A 42 -13.84 12.52 12.61
C CYS A 42 -12.82 11.74 13.42
N ILE A 43 -12.02 12.49 14.18
CA ILE A 43 -10.96 12.02 15.08
C ILE A 43 -11.46 10.76 15.79
N ASP A 44 -10.92 9.60 15.41
CA ASP A 44 -11.33 8.27 15.90
C ASP A 44 -10.88 8.02 17.36
N GLU A 45 -10.38 9.04 18.09
CA GLU A 45 -9.56 8.82 19.28
C GLU A 45 -10.24 8.91 20.66
N ASP A 46 -11.49 9.37 20.80
CA ASP A 46 -12.09 9.55 22.14
C ASP A 46 -13.37 8.73 22.38
N LEU A 47 -13.37 7.44 22.02
CA LEU A 47 -14.44 6.55 22.47
C LEU A 47 -14.21 6.14 23.94
N PRO A 48 -15.27 6.15 24.78
CA PRO A 48 -15.16 5.65 26.15
C PRO A 48 -14.68 4.20 26.18
N GLU A 49 -14.06 3.80 27.29
CA GLU A 49 -13.54 2.44 27.48
C GLU A 49 -14.61 1.38 27.17
N GLY A 50 -14.22 0.34 26.42
CA GLY A 50 -15.09 -0.74 25.97
C GLY A 50 -15.95 -0.44 24.73
N TRP A 51 -15.92 0.78 24.19
CA TRP A 51 -16.61 1.14 22.94
C TRP A 51 -15.67 1.10 21.73
N ILE A 52 -16.14 0.45 20.67
CA ILE A 52 -15.41 0.34 19.41
C ILE A 52 -16.28 0.78 18.23
N LYS A 53 -15.67 1.48 17.27
CA LYS A 53 -16.30 1.85 16.00
C LYS A 53 -16.12 0.72 14.98
N CYS A 54 -17.22 0.21 14.46
CA CYS A 54 -17.26 -0.91 13.53
C CYS A 54 -17.95 -0.53 12.22
N LYS A 55 -17.55 -1.20 11.12
CA LYS A 55 -18.18 -1.04 9.80
C LYS A 55 -19.37 -2.01 9.66
N HIS A 56 -20.54 -1.47 9.36
CA HIS A 56 -21.76 -2.22 9.10
C HIS A 56 -21.98 -2.42 7.59
N ASP A 57 -22.67 -3.49 7.17
CA ASP A 57 -22.91 -3.77 5.73
C ASP A 57 -23.83 -2.75 5.06
N SER A 58 -24.53 -1.91 5.85
CA SER A 58 -25.26 -0.76 5.31
C SER A 58 -24.33 0.36 4.80
N GLY A 59 -23.03 0.29 5.09
CA GLY A 59 -22.04 1.32 4.78
C GLY A 59 -21.93 2.45 5.80
N MET A 60 -22.75 2.41 6.85
CA MET A 60 -22.70 3.38 7.97
C MET A 60 -21.84 2.83 9.13
N PRO A 61 -21.14 3.68 9.89
CA PRO A 61 -20.46 3.25 11.11
C PRO A 61 -21.45 2.89 12.23
N VAL A 62 -21.12 1.85 13.01
CA VAL A 62 -21.85 1.41 14.21
C VAL A 62 -20.89 1.37 15.38
N TYR A 63 -21.33 1.88 16.53
CA TYR A 63 -20.56 1.78 17.77
C TYR A 63 -21.02 0.56 18.56
N LEU A 64 -20.10 -0.30 18.97
CA LEU A 64 -20.36 -1.50 19.76
C LEU A 64 -19.65 -1.38 21.11
N ASN A 65 -20.37 -1.63 22.19
CA ASN A 65 -19.78 -1.95 23.48
C ASN A 65 -19.61 -3.48 23.58
N GLU A 66 -18.36 -3.94 23.65
CA GLU A 66 -18.06 -5.37 23.59
C GLU A 66 -18.49 -6.14 24.85
N GLU A 67 -18.41 -5.50 26.02
CA GLU A 67 -18.75 -6.10 27.31
C GLU A 67 -20.26 -6.32 27.43
N MET A 68 -21.05 -5.30 27.11
CA MET A 68 -22.50 -5.31 27.27
C MET A 68 -23.24 -5.91 26.06
N LYS A 69 -22.53 -6.15 24.95
CA LYS A 69 -23.12 -6.55 23.65
C LYS A 69 -24.22 -5.59 23.18
N VAL A 70 -23.99 -4.30 23.42
CA VAL A 70 -24.89 -3.21 23.04
C VAL A 70 -24.28 -2.46 21.87
N CYS A 71 -25.02 -2.32 20.78
CA CYS A 71 -24.63 -1.48 19.66
C CYS A 71 -25.47 -0.20 19.60
N SER A 72 -24.94 0.83 18.94
CA SER A 72 -25.59 2.13 18.81
C SER A 72 -25.28 2.75 17.44
N PHE A 73 -26.34 3.22 16.78
CA PHE A 73 -26.25 4.22 15.71
C PHE A 73 -26.49 5.61 16.30
N SER A 74 -27.67 5.82 16.90
CA SER A 74 -27.97 7.02 17.70
C SER A 74 -28.42 6.69 19.12
N LYS A 75 -29.12 5.57 19.28
CA LYS A 75 -29.63 5.05 20.55
C LYS A 75 -29.04 3.66 20.78
N PRO A 76 -28.62 3.31 22.00
CA PRO A 76 -28.12 1.97 22.30
C PRO A 76 -29.23 0.92 22.25
N TYR A 77 -28.92 -0.26 21.73
CA TYR A 77 -29.79 -1.43 21.70
C TYR A 77 -28.97 -2.72 21.79
N PHE A 78 -29.60 -3.77 22.32
CA PHE A 78 -28.94 -5.05 22.52
C PHE A 78 -28.83 -5.83 21.21
N LEU A 79 -27.60 -6.21 20.84
CA LEU A 79 -27.32 -6.97 19.62
C LEU A 79 -27.59 -8.47 19.81
N GLY A 80 -27.30 -8.98 21.01
CA GLY A 80 -27.43 -10.40 21.34
C GLY A 80 -26.48 -11.29 20.53
N VAL A 81 -27.02 -12.38 19.99
CA VAL A 81 -26.28 -13.37 19.19
C VAL A 81 -26.16 -13.01 17.71
N ASN A 82 -26.67 -11.84 17.30
CA ASN A 82 -26.66 -11.44 15.91
C ASN A 82 -25.27 -10.96 15.46
N SER A 83 -24.97 -11.15 14.18
CA SER A 83 -23.77 -10.59 13.58
C SER A 83 -23.83 -9.06 13.59
N LEU A 84 -22.81 -8.39 14.11
CA LEU A 84 -22.75 -6.93 14.16
C LEU A 84 -22.94 -6.30 12.77
N LYS A 85 -22.37 -6.91 11.72
CA LYS A 85 -22.41 -6.36 10.36
C LYS A 85 -23.76 -6.53 9.68
N ASN A 86 -24.50 -7.59 10.03
CA ASN A 86 -25.64 -8.14 9.27
C ASN A 86 -26.90 -8.36 10.16
N HIS A 87 -27.07 -7.59 11.25
CA HIS A 87 -28.28 -7.60 12.10
C HIS A 87 -29.39 -6.59 11.73
N LYS A 88 -30.65 -6.94 12.01
CA LYS A 88 -31.77 -6.01 11.76
C LYS A 88 -31.69 -4.79 12.69
N ILE A 89 -31.78 -3.59 12.12
CA ILE A 89 -31.68 -2.32 12.84
C ILE A 89 -33.08 -1.88 13.28
N PRO A 90 -33.33 -1.62 14.57
CA PRO A 90 -34.63 -1.09 15.00
C PRO A 90 -34.83 0.33 14.46
N VAL A 91 -36.02 0.63 13.96
CA VAL A 91 -36.30 1.97 13.38
C VAL A 91 -36.15 3.08 14.42
N ALA A 92 -36.47 2.80 15.68
CA ALA A 92 -36.32 3.72 16.81
C ALA A 92 -34.88 4.22 17.01
N ASN A 93 -33.89 3.55 16.42
CA ASN A 93 -32.47 3.88 16.51
C ASN A 93 -32.00 4.76 15.35
N ILE A 94 -32.92 5.14 14.47
CA ILE A 94 -32.71 6.06 13.35
C ILE A 94 -33.71 7.21 13.55
N PRO A 95 -33.37 8.25 14.34
CA PRO A 95 -34.33 9.22 14.85
C PRO A 95 -35.07 9.97 13.75
N CYS A 96 -34.36 10.33 12.68
CA CYS A 96 -34.91 10.99 11.50
C CYS A 96 -35.93 10.12 10.76
N LEU A 97 -35.68 8.81 10.65
CA LEU A 97 -36.60 7.88 10.01
C LEU A 97 -37.80 7.56 10.91
N ASP A 98 -37.57 7.33 12.19
CA ASP A 98 -38.64 7.10 13.18
C ASP A 98 -39.62 8.28 13.23
N TYR A 99 -39.09 9.50 13.28
CA TYR A 99 -39.90 10.72 13.24
C TYR A 99 -40.72 10.82 11.94
N LYS A 100 -40.08 10.58 10.79
CA LYS A 100 -40.76 10.61 9.49
C LYS A 100 -41.91 9.60 9.43
N LEU A 101 -41.69 8.36 9.88
CA LEU A 101 -42.73 7.34 9.90
C LEU A 101 -43.88 7.69 10.86
N LYS A 102 -43.58 8.29 12.02
CA LYS A 102 -44.61 8.77 12.95
C LYS A 102 -45.48 9.87 12.34
N LEU A 103 -44.87 10.82 11.63
CA LEU A 103 -45.60 11.89 10.94
C LEU A 103 -46.47 11.38 9.79
N GLU A 104 -46.00 10.37 9.05
CA GLU A 104 -46.81 9.73 8.02
C GLU A 104 -48.03 8.99 8.59
N LYS A 105 -47.92 8.39 9.77
CA LYS A 105 -49.05 7.75 10.45
C LYS A 105 -50.11 8.75 10.85
N THR A 106 -49.73 9.84 11.52
CA THR A 106 -50.69 10.88 11.95
C THR A 106 -51.45 11.48 10.77
N ASN A 107 -50.80 11.59 9.60
CA ASN A 107 -51.45 12.10 8.40
C ASN A 107 -52.38 11.05 7.74
N LYS A 108 -52.03 9.76 7.81
CA LYS A 108 -52.77 8.63 7.19
C LYS A 108 -53.92 8.10 8.04
N GLU A 109 -53.99 8.39 9.34
CA GLU A 109 -55.12 8.04 10.22
C GLU A 109 -56.47 8.63 9.76
N SER A 110 -56.47 9.51 8.74
CA SER A 110 -57.67 10.00 8.04
C SER A 110 -58.22 9.06 6.94
N ASN A 111 -57.48 8.04 6.49
CA ASN A 111 -57.94 7.04 5.52
C ASN A 111 -57.48 5.64 5.95
N GLY A 112 -58.42 4.86 6.47
CA GLY A 112 -58.16 3.59 7.15
C GLY A 112 -57.52 2.52 6.27
N GLU A 113 -56.23 2.25 6.51
CA GLU A 113 -55.58 0.95 6.34
C GLU A 113 -54.24 0.99 7.09
N LEU A 114 -54.17 0.37 8.28
CA LEU A 114 -52.98 0.38 9.14
C LEU A 114 -51.87 -0.51 8.56
N ASN A 115 -51.06 0.06 7.66
CA ASN A 115 -49.76 -0.50 7.31
C ASN A 115 -48.84 -0.36 8.54
N LYS A 116 -48.66 -1.47 9.26
CA LYS A 116 -47.80 -1.56 10.45
C LYS A 116 -46.37 -1.19 10.03
N CYS A 117 -45.84 -0.07 10.53
CA CYS A 117 -44.46 0.30 10.23
C CYS A 117 -43.51 -0.83 10.67
N PRO A 118 -42.50 -1.15 9.84
CA PRO A 118 -41.54 -2.17 10.21
C PRO A 118 -40.85 -1.75 11.51
N VAL A 119 -40.90 -2.63 12.51
CA VAL A 119 -40.25 -2.42 13.81
C VAL A 119 -38.72 -2.43 13.65
N THR A 120 -38.23 -3.14 12.63
CA THR A 120 -36.82 -3.34 12.31
C THR A 120 -36.58 -3.30 10.80
N LEU A 121 -35.43 -2.80 10.38
CA LEU A 121 -34.97 -2.69 8.99
C LEU A 121 -33.78 -3.61 8.72
N SER A 122 -33.69 -4.11 7.49
CA SER A 122 -32.47 -4.77 7.00
C SER A 122 -31.38 -3.74 6.65
N HIS A 123 -30.12 -4.17 6.66
CA HIS A 123 -28.92 -3.47 6.15
C HIS A 123 -29.16 -2.79 4.83
N GLU A 124 -29.78 -3.52 3.91
CA GLU A 124 -30.02 -3.07 2.54
C GLU A 124 -31.05 -1.94 2.52
N GLN A 125 -32.15 -2.09 3.29
CA GLN A 125 -33.19 -1.07 3.43
C GLN A 125 -32.63 0.19 4.11
N TYR A 126 -31.79 0.01 5.13
CA TYR A 126 -31.14 1.13 5.80
C TYR A 126 -30.14 1.83 4.88
N ARG A 127 -29.37 1.07 4.09
CA ARG A 127 -28.50 1.64 3.06
C ARG A 127 -29.28 2.44 2.02
N GLU A 128 -30.43 1.92 1.56
CA GLU A 128 -31.28 2.62 0.59
C GLU A 128 -31.82 3.95 1.16
N TYR A 129 -32.20 3.95 2.45
CA TYR A 129 -32.57 5.16 3.16
C TYR A 129 -31.39 6.15 3.25
N CYS A 130 -30.23 5.68 3.71
CA CYS A 130 -29.05 6.51 3.85
C CYS A 130 -28.55 7.03 2.50
N SER A 131 -28.71 6.29 1.40
CA SER A 131 -28.25 6.70 0.06
C SER A 131 -28.98 7.93 -0.47
N LYS A 132 -30.15 8.25 0.11
CA LYS A 132 -30.93 9.46 -0.22
C LYS A 132 -30.43 10.69 0.55
N ILE A 133 -29.67 10.50 1.63
CA ILE A 133 -29.26 11.55 2.57
C ILE A 133 -27.74 11.77 2.51
N PHE A 134 -26.97 10.69 2.45
CA PHE A 134 -25.52 10.66 2.55
C PHE A 134 -24.88 10.26 1.23
N LYS A 135 -23.62 10.68 1.04
CA LYS A 135 -22.80 10.27 -0.10
C LYS A 135 -22.00 9.03 0.29
N PHE A 136 -22.01 8.00 -0.57
CA PHE A 136 -21.23 6.79 -0.35
C PHE A 136 -20.10 6.66 -1.38
N LYS A 137 -18.98 6.07 -0.96
CA LYS A 137 -17.91 5.61 -1.86
C LYS A 137 -17.83 4.09 -1.82
N ASN A 138 -17.59 3.54 -3.01
CA ASN A 138 -17.37 2.11 -3.20
C ASN A 138 -15.87 1.90 -3.43
N ILE A 139 -15.19 1.22 -2.50
CA ILE A 139 -13.84 0.70 -2.75
C ILE A 139 -13.98 -0.68 -3.36
N LYS A 140 -13.42 -0.83 -4.56
CA LYS A 140 -13.14 -2.14 -5.14
C LYS A 140 -11.80 -2.62 -4.62
N PHE A 141 -11.75 -3.83 -4.12
CA PHE A 141 -10.51 -4.45 -3.68
C PHE A 141 -10.43 -5.87 -4.23
N MET A 142 -9.20 -6.31 -4.46
CA MET A 142 -8.95 -7.66 -4.94
C MET A 142 -8.91 -8.61 -3.75
N ARG A 143 -9.76 -9.64 -3.75
CA ARG A 143 -9.75 -10.65 -2.70
C ARG A 143 -8.89 -11.82 -3.15
N PHE A 144 -7.91 -12.18 -2.33
CA PHE A 144 -7.05 -13.32 -2.56
C PHE A 144 -7.51 -14.49 -1.71
N SER A 145 -7.60 -15.68 -2.29
CA SER A 145 -8.00 -16.89 -1.58
C SER A 145 -6.93 -17.37 -0.58
N SER A 146 -5.66 -17.00 -0.80
CA SER A 146 -4.53 -17.35 0.05
C SER A 146 -3.54 -16.18 0.13
N TRP A 147 -2.85 -16.08 1.27
CA TRP A 147 -1.77 -15.13 1.48
C TRP A 147 -0.62 -15.30 0.49
N ASP A 148 -0.30 -16.53 0.11
CA ASP A 148 0.78 -16.82 -0.85
C ASP A 148 0.48 -16.22 -2.23
N LYS A 149 -0.76 -16.40 -2.71
CA LYS A 149 -1.23 -15.78 -3.97
C LYS A 149 -1.20 -14.25 -3.89
N ARG A 150 -1.54 -13.66 -2.73
CA ARG A 150 -1.44 -12.20 -2.53
C ARG A 150 0.01 -11.74 -2.60
N ARG A 151 0.94 -12.45 -1.96
CA ARG A 151 2.38 -12.12 -1.99
C ARG A 151 2.97 -12.29 -3.38
N GLU A 152 2.56 -13.31 -4.11
CA GLU A 152 2.94 -13.53 -5.50
C GLU A 152 2.45 -12.38 -6.39
N TYR A 153 1.18 -11.98 -6.27
CA TYR A 153 0.63 -10.81 -6.96
C TYR A 153 1.41 -9.53 -6.63
N ILE A 154 1.68 -9.26 -5.35
CA ILE A 154 2.46 -8.08 -4.93
C ILE A 154 3.87 -8.12 -5.52
N ARG A 155 4.54 -9.28 -5.51
CA ARG A 155 5.86 -9.46 -6.13
C ARG A 155 5.80 -9.20 -7.64
N MET A 156 4.80 -9.75 -8.32
CA MET A 156 4.58 -9.56 -9.76
C MET A 156 4.36 -8.07 -10.10
N VAL A 157 3.49 -7.37 -9.38
CA VAL A 157 3.21 -5.94 -9.58
C VAL A 157 4.45 -5.09 -9.35
N LYS A 158 5.22 -5.36 -8.28
CA LYS A 158 6.49 -4.65 -8.03
C LYS A 158 7.51 -4.92 -9.13
N ALA A 159 7.61 -6.16 -9.63
CA ALA A 159 8.50 -6.51 -10.72
C ALA A 159 8.10 -5.85 -12.05
N ASP A 160 6.80 -5.75 -12.34
CA ASP A 160 6.30 -5.05 -13.53
C ASP A 160 6.56 -3.54 -13.47
N ARG A 161 6.35 -2.90 -12.31
CA ARG A 161 6.73 -1.49 -12.10
C ARG A 161 8.23 -1.28 -12.33
N ARG A 162 9.09 -2.11 -11.73
CA ARG A 162 10.54 -2.06 -11.98
C ARG A 162 10.89 -2.20 -13.47
N ARG A 163 10.19 -3.06 -14.21
CA ARG A 163 10.40 -3.23 -15.66
C ARG A 163 9.95 -2.00 -16.47
N LYS A 164 8.87 -1.33 -16.05
CA LYS A 164 8.35 -0.10 -16.69
C LYS A 164 9.20 1.13 -16.37
N ASP A 165 9.65 1.24 -15.12
CA ASP A 165 10.48 2.36 -14.63
C ASP A 165 11.94 2.22 -15.04
N LEU A 166 12.36 1.03 -15.50
CA LEU A 166 13.68 0.84 -16.08
C LEU A 166 13.81 1.72 -17.33
N PRO A 167 14.83 2.59 -17.41
CA PRO A 167 15.14 3.29 -18.64
C PRO A 167 15.34 2.24 -19.74
N LYS A 168 14.45 2.21 -20.73
CA LYS A 168 14.55 1.31 -21.88
C LYS A 168 15.80 1.71 -22.66
N LEU A 169 16.92 1.07 -22.33
CA LEU A 169 18.21 1.38 -22.92
C LEU A 169 18.16 1.04 -24.41
N LYS A 170 18.21 2.07 -25.25
CA LYS A 170 18.13 1.91 -26.72
C LYS A 170 19.37 1.21 -27.29
N ASP A 171 20.53 1.37 -26.65
CA ASP A 171 21.81 0.86 -27.15
C ASP A 171 22.52 -0.01 -26.11
N LYS A 172 22.63 -1.31 -26.40
CA LYS A 172 23.38 -2.29 -25.61
C LYS A 172 24.91 -2.22 -25.81
N SER A 173 25.38 -1.36 -26.73
CA SER A 173 26.80 -1.22 -27.09
C SER A 173 27.68 -0.64 -25.97
N HIS A 174 27.07 -0.01 -24.96
CA HIS A 174 27.77 0.64 -23.84
C HIS A 174 27.55 -0.07 -22.50
N LEU A 175 27.11 -1.34 -22.51
CA LEU A 175 26.91 -2.14 -21.31
C LEU A 175 28.17 -2.95 -21.00
N MET A 176 28.72 -2.77 -19.80
CA MET A 176 29.73 -3.68 -19.26
C MET A 176 29.08 -4.59 -18.22
N SER A 177 29.36 -5.89 -18.32
CA SER A 177 28.83 -6.91 -17.41
C SER A 177 29.98 -7.50 -16.60
N PHE A 178 29.86 -7.51 -15.28
CA PHE A 178 30.88 -8.07 -14.39
C PHE A 178 30.28 -9.23 -13.59
N PRO A 179 30.99 -10.37 -13.48
CA PRO A 179 30.60 -11.43 -12.57
C PRO A 179 30.80 -10.94 -11.13
N VAL A 180 29.74 -10.94 -10.32
CA VAL A 180 29.87 -10.69 -8.88
C VAL A 180 30.32 -12.01 -8.25
N GLN A 181 31.63 -12.17 -8.04
CA GLN A 181 32.14 -13.29 -7.25
C GLN A 181 31.89 -12.98 -5.78
N GLU A 182 30.99 -13.71 -5.13
CA GLU A 182 30.95 -13.74 -3.67
C GLU A 182 32.18 -14.50 -3.15
N PRO A 183 32.83 -14.04 -2.07
CA PRO A 183 33.97 -14.73 -1.50
C PRO A 183 33.52 -16.06 -0.85
N ASP A 184 33.83 -17.14 -1.56
CA ASP A 184 34.04 -18.52 -1.10
C ASP A 184 33.07 -19.06 -0.03
N VAL A 185 31.89 -19.50 -0.48
CA VAL A 185 31.19 -20.61 0.17
C VAL A 185 30.94 -21.69 -0.89
N LYS A 186 31.65 -22.79 -0.75
CA LYS A 186 31.55 -24.01 -1.56
C LYS A 186 30.08 -24.38 -1.81
N SER A 187 29.65 -24.24 -3.06
CA SER A 187 28.36 -24.75 -3.54
C SER A 187 28.58 -25.45 -4.87
N ASP A 188 28.67 -26.78 -4.80
CA ASP A 188 28.64 -27.67 -5.95
C ASP A 188 27.27 -27.58 -6.65
N CYS A 189 27.11 -26.68 -7.61
CA CYS A 189 26.15 -26.82 -8.71
C CYS A 189 26.37 -25.75 -9.78
N ASN A 190 26.69 -26.20 -11.00
CA ASN A 190 26.80 -25.38 -12.21
C ASN A 190 25.42 -24.88 -12.68
N THR A 191 24.88 -23.85 -12.02
CA THR A 191 23.85 -22.98 -12.59
C THR A 191 24.10 -21.57 -12.09
N SER A 192 24.93 -20.81 -12.81
CA SER A 192 25.10 -19.37 -12.57
C SER A 192 23.75 -18.68 -12.78
N ASN A 193 23.13 -18.17 -11.71
CA ASN A 193 21.92 -17.38 -11.83
C ASN A 193 22.23 -16.11 -12.64
N PRO A 194 21.40 -15.73 -13.63
CA PRO A 194 21.59 -14.48 -14.37
C PRO A 194 21.46 -13.23 -13.48
N ASP A 195 20.98 -13.39 -12.25
CA ASP A 195 20.88 -12.33 -11.24
C ASP A 195 22.24 -11.95 -10.60
N ASP A 196 23.29 -12.77 -10.76
CA ASP A 196 24.65 -12.47 -10.23
C ASP A 196 25.53 -11.68 -11.22
N GLN A 197 24.96 -11.27 -12.36
CA GLN A 197 25.65 -10.47 -13.36
C GLN A 197 25.28 -9.00 -13.20
N TRP A 198 26.22 -8.21 -12.65
CA TRP A 198 26.02 -6.78 -12.56
C TRP A 198 26.32 -6.12 -13.91
N THR A 199 25.32 -5.43 -14.45
CA THR A 199 25.44 -4.65 -15.68
C THR A 199 25.50 -3.16 -15.35
N ILE A 200 26.54 -2.48 -15.84
CA ILE A 200 26.68 -1.03 -15.76
C ILE A 200 26.52 -0.41 -17.16
N ASN A 201 25.67 0.60 -17.24
CA ASN A 201 25.61 1.48 -18.42
C ASN A 201 26.75 2.50 -18.35
N LEU A 202 27.63 2.50 -19.35
CA LEU A 202 28.76 3.43 -19.44
C LEU A 202 28.38 4.79 -20.04
N ASN A 203 27.22 4.93 -20.68
CA ASN A 203 26.87 6.16 -21.38
C ASN A 203 26.73 7.34 -20.41
N GLY A 204 27.52 8.40 -20.62
CA GLY A 204 27.52 9.61 -19.80
C GLY A 204 28.16 9.45 -18.41
N LYS A 205 28.69 8.28 -18.05
CA LYS A 205 29.39 8.08 -16.77
C LYS A 205 30.88 8.43 -16.92
N SER A 206 31.39 9.20 -15.97
CA SER A 206 32.83 9.46 -15.85
C SER A 206 33.59 8.22 -15.36
N TYR A 207 34.88 8.12 -15.67
CA TYR A 207 35.74 7.04 -15.17
C TYR A 207 35.71 6.91 -13.64
N VAL A 208 35.72 8.06 -12.93
CA VAL A 208 35.62 8.10 -11.46
C VAL A 208 34.29 7.54 -10.96
N SER A 209 33.17 7.88 -11.61
CA SER A 209 31.86 7.33 -11.24
C SER A 209 31.74 5.83 -11.51
N ILE A 210 32.34 5.34 -12.60
CA ILE A 210 32.36 3.90 -12.92
C ILE A 210 33.15 3.15 -11.85
N LEU A 211 34.33 3.67 -11.48
CA LEU A 211 35.17 3.11 -10.43
C LEU A 211 34.43 3.09 -9.09
N HIS A 212 33.83 4.21 -8.70
CA HIS A 212 33.10 4.34 -7.45
C HIS A 212 31.93 3.34 -7.35
N GLU A 213 31.14 3.21 -8.41
CA GLU A 213 30.00 2.29 -8.47
C GLU A 213 30.46 0.82 -8.41
N TYR A 214 31.55 0.48 -9.10
CA TYR A 214 32.14 -0.86 -9.04
C TYR A 214 32.58 -1.22 -7.61
N ILE A 215 33.35 -0.35 -6.95
CA ILE A 215 33.87 -0.60 -5.61
C ILE A 215 32.72 -0.76 -4.60
N GLN A 216 31.71 0.11 -4.67
CA GLN A 216 30.56 0.02 -3.76
C GLN A 216 29.70 -1.21 -3.98
N ARG A 217 29.50 -1.64 -5.22
CA ARG A 217 28.56 -2.73 -5.52
C ARG A 217 29.22 -4.10 -5.52
N VAL A 218 30.41 -4.21 -6.09
CA VAL A 218 31.13 -5.48 -6.23
C VAL A 218 31.97 -5.74 -4.99
N LEU A 219 32.74 -4.76 -4.53
CA LEU A 219 33.61 -4.93 -3.35
C LEU A 219 32.88 -4.62 -2.03
N LYS A 220 31.69 -4.00 -2.07
CA LYS A 220 30.90 -3.59 -0.89
C LYS A 220 31.70 -2.69 0.08
N THR A 221 32.68 -1.94 -0.44
CA THR A 221 33.52 -1.00 0.32
C THR A 221 33.38 0.43 -0.21
N GLN A 222 33.94 1.40 0.52
CA GLN A 222 33.94 2.81 0.11
C GLN A 222 35.35 3.23 -0.32
N PRO A 223 35.53 3.78 -1.54
CA PRO A 223 36.83 4.28 -1.95
C PRO A 223 37.17 5.61 -1.28
N SER A 224 38.42 5.75 -0.86
CA SER A 224 39.00 7.01 -0.40
C SER A 224 39.98 7.56 -1.44
N TYR A 225 40.01 8.89 -1.57
CA TYR A 225 40.88 9.60 -2.51
C TYR A 225 41.75 10.59 -1.75
N GLU A 226 43.07 10.42 -1.84
CA GLU A 226 44.06 11.36 -1.28
C GLU A 226 44.66 12.19 -2.41
N PHE A 227 44.73 13.52 -2.23
CA PHE A 227 45.30 14.43 -3.22
C PHE A 227 46.56 15.10 -2.69
N LYS A 228 47.62 15.12 -3.50
CA LYS A 228 48.89 15.80 -3.21
C LYS A 228 49.24 16.76 -4.34
N GLU A 229 49.83 17.89 -3.99
CA GLU A 229 50.32 18.87 -4.95
C GLU A 229 51.78 18.57 -5.32
N LEU A 230 52.10 18.67 -6.61
CA LEU A 230 53.43 18.44 -7.16
C LEU A 230 53.99 19.76 -7.71
N GLU A 231 55.31 19.87 -7.69
CA GLU A 231 56.08 20.94 -8.31
C GLU A 231 56.18 20.78 -9.84
N ASN A 232 55.06 20.48 -10.50
CA ASN A 232 54.98 20.33 -11.95
C ASN A 232 53.94 21.30 -12.51
N ALA A 233 54.40 22.28 -13.29
CA ALA A 233 53.54 23.32 -13.87
C ALA A 233 52.46 22.78 -14.82
N ARG A 234 52.68 21.62 -15.45
CA ARG A 234 51.72 21.03 -16.41
C ARG A 234 50.71 20.10 -15.75
N TYR A 235 51.11 19.39 -14.70
CA TYR A 235 50.26 18.46 -13.97
C TYR A 235 50.53 18.55 -12.45
N PRO A 236 49.98 19.58 -11.80
CA PRO A 236 50.30 19.87 -10.40
C PRO A 236 49.56 19.00 -9.39
N TYR A 237 48.61 18.15 -9.80
CA TYR A 237 47.83 17.34 -8.87
C TYR A 237 48.11 15.85 -9.05
N LEU A 238 48.35 15.16 -7.94
CA LEU A 238 48.40 13.70 -7.83
C LEU A 238 47.22 13.22 -7.00
N ALA A 239 46.49 12.25 -7.53
CA ALA A 239 45.41 11.56 -6.86
C ALA A 239 45.85 10.13 -6.53
N THR A 240 45.55 9.67 -5.32
CA THR A 240 45.80 8.30 -4.87
C THR A 240 44.49 7.68 -4.43
N VAL A 241 44.17 6.49 -4.95
CA VAL A 241 42.99 5.71 -4.54
C VAL A 241 43.40 4.74 -3.44
N ILE A 242 42.73 4.85 -2.29
CA ILE A 242 42.97 4.03 -1.10
C ILE A 242 41.70 3.22 -0.81
N LEU A 243 41.82 1.90 -0.73
CA LEU A 243 40.75 0.98 -0.31
C LEU A 243 41.25 0.22 0.92
N ASP A 244 40.44 0.15 1.98
CA ASP A 244 40.77 -0.57 3.23
C ASP A 244 42.18 -0.28 3.79
N GLY A 245 42.66 0.96 3.63
CA GLY A 245 43.98 1.42 4.09
C GLY A 245 45.16 1.05 3.17
N MET A 246 44.92 0.35 2.06
CA MET A 246 45.92 0.03 1.05
C MET A 246 45.81 0.95 -0.18
N GLN A 247 46.96 1.35 -0.72
CA GLN A 247 47.05 2.18 -1.93
C GLN A 247 46.99 1.29 -3.18
N TYR A 248 46.00 1.52 -4.05
CA TYR A 248 45.78 0.70 -5.25
C TYR A 248 46.19 1.39 -6.56
N GLY A 249 46.07 2.71 -6.63
CA GLY A 249 46.32 3.45 -7.87
C GLY A 249 46.73 4.90 -7.62
N ILE A 250 47.51 5.44 -8.55
CA ILE A 250 47.98 6.82 -8.54
C ILE A 250 47.74 7.41 -9.93
N GLY A 251 47.18 8.60 -9.98
CA GLY A 251 47.00 9.37 -11.21
C GLY A 251 47.51 10.80 -11.05
N ILE A 252 47.98 11.40 -12.15
CA ILE A 252 48.52 12.76 -12.19
C ILE A 252 47.73 13.54 -13.22
N GLY A 253 47.35 14.78 -12.90
CA GLY A 253 46.46 15.57 -13.74
C GLY A 253 46.60 17.08 -13.58
N SER A 254 45.99 17.79 -14.52
CA SER A 254 45.91 19.25 -14.50
C SER A 254 44.88 19.77 -13.49
N SER A 255 44.01 18.91 -12.98
CA SER A 255 43.00 19.17 -11.96
C SER A 255 42.79 17.92 -11.10
N LYS A 256 42.27 18.07 -9.88
CA LYS A 256 41.90 16.94 -9.01
C LYS A 256 40.92 15.94 -9.64
N LYS A 257 40.12 16.36 -10.63
CA LYS A 257 39.15 15.49 -11.33
C LYS A 257 39.79 14.74 -12.51
N THR A 258 40.86 15.29 -13.07
CA THR A 258 41.56 14.71 -14.24
C THR A 258 42.75 13.85 -13.84
N SER A 259 43.31 14.07 -12.64
CA SER A 259 44.27 13.19 -11.96
C SER A 259 43.59 11.92 -11.47
#